data_AF-A0A2N5YTQ6-F1
#
_entry.id   AF-A0A2N5YTQ6-F1
#
_cell.length_a   1.000
_cell.length_b   1.000
_cell.length_c   1.000
_cell.angle_alpha   90.00
_cell.angle_beta   90.00
_cell.angle_gamma   90.00
#
_symmetry.space_group_name_H-M   'P 1'
#
loop_
_entity.id
_entity.type
_entity.pdbx_description
1 polymer ?
#
loop_
_entity_poly.entity_id
_entity_poly.type
_entity_poly.pdbx_seq_one_letter_code
_entity_poly.pdbx_strand_id
1 'polypeptide(L)' 'ELALKYQPGKNVEVIKEAYKTTTRVIISTGTDAILYRKVEHSWGGIYYFKGTNSISHTFYFLNTGEL' A
#
# COMPACT_ATOMS: atom_id res chain seq x y z
N GLU A 1 -2.75 -1.66 15.87
CA GLU A 1 -1.32 -1.95 16.11
C GLU A 1 -0.35 -1.43 15.01
N LEU A 2 -0.78 -1.03 13.79
CA LEU A 2 0.13 -0.45 12.79
C LEU A 2 0.70 0.94 13.17
N ALA A 3 -0.08 1.80 13.82
CA ALA A 3 0.32 3.17 14.14
C ALA A 3 1.51 3.28 15.13
N LEU A 4 1.71 2.26 15.97
CA LEU A 4 2.83 2.20 16.92
C LEU A 4 4.17 1.85 16.27
N LYS A 5 4.15 1.26 15.07
CA LYS A 5 5.36 0.78 14.38
C LYS A 5 5.93 1.78 13.37
N TYR A 6 5.12 2.68 12.85
CA TYR A 6 5.52 3.62 11.80
C TYR A 6 5.40 5.07 12.29
N GLN A 7 6.47 5.85 12.13
CA GLN A 7 6.45 7.28 12.42
C GLN A 7 5.34 7.98 11.63
N PRO A 8 4.73 9.04 12.18
CA PRO A 8 3.73 9.83 11.46
C PRO A 8 4.29 10.31 10.12
N GLY A 9 3.53 10.11 9.04
CA GLY A 9 3.96 10.37 7.68
C GLY A 9 3.71 9.20 6.73
N LYS A 10 4.24 9.32 5.50
CA LYS A 10 4.16 8.31 4.45
C LYS A 10 5.37 7.39 4.54
N ASN A 11 5.12 6.10 4.79
CA ASN A 11 6.13 5.04 4.74
C ASN A 11 5.82 4.14 3.54
N VAL A 12 6.83 3.87 2.70
CA VAL A 12 6.69 3.00 1.52
C VAL A 12 7.59 1.80 1.70
N GLU A 13 7.03 0.61 1.59
CA GLU A 13 7.75 -0.67 1.68
C GLU A 13 7.53 -1.46 0.40
N VAL A 14 8.60 -1.93 -0.23
CA VAL A 14 8.52 -2.79 -1.42
C VAL A 14 8.95 -4.20 -1.03
N ILE A 15 8.03 -5.14 -1.14
CA ILE A 15 8.25 -6.55 -0.85
C ILE A 15 8.29 -7.29 -2.16
N LYS A 16 9.45 -7.83 -2.51
CA LYS A 16 9.64 -8.63 -3.72
C LYS A 16 9.53 -10.10 -3.37
N GLU A 17 8.60 -10.80 -4.00
CA GLU A 17 8.42 -12.25 -3.92
C GLU A 17 8.64 -12.86 -5.31
N ALA A 18 8.88 -14.17 -5.38
CA ALA A 18 9.22 -14.85 -6.64
C ALA A 18 8.18 -14.66 -7.76
N TYR A 19 6.91 -14.48 -7.40
CA TYR A 19 5.77 -14.44 -8.32
C TYR A 19 4.96 -13.13 -8.26
N LYS A 20 5.36 -12.18 -7.40
CA LYS A 20 4.71 -10.88 -7.28
C LYS A 20 5.61 -9.87 -6.56
N THR A 21 5.38 -8.60 -6.84
CA THR A 21 5.89 -7.48 -6.05
C THR A 21 4.73 -6.82 -5.33
N THR A 22 4.84 -6.66 -4.02
CA THR A 22 3.85 -5.95 -3.21
C THR A 22 4.45 -4.65 -2.70
N THR A 23 3.94 -3.52 -3.18
CA THR A 23 4.26 -2.20 -2.65
C THR A 23 3.22 -1.83 -1.60
N ARG A 24 3.65 -1.57 -0.37
CA ARG A 24 2.81 -1.14 0.75
C ARG A 24 3.09 0.33 1.02
N VAL A 25 2.03 1.13 1.10
CA VAL A 25 2.11 2.54 1.49
C VAL A 25 1.33 2.70 2.78
N ILE A 26 2.03 3.01 3.87
CA ILE A 26 1.45 3.24 5.18
C ILE A 26 1.43 4.74 5.42
N ILE A 27 0.24 5.30 5.54
CA ILE A 27 0.03 6.71 5.87
C ILE A 27 -0.42 6.75 7.32
N SER A 28 0.49 7.16 8.21
CA SER A 28 0.23 7.25 9.65
C SER A 28 0.01 8.68 10.08
N THR A 29 -1.07 8.95 10.83
CA THR A 29 -1.40 10.24 11.43
C THR A 29 -1.43 10.13 12.95
N GLY A 30 -0.34 9.65 13.58
CA GLY A 30 -0.15 9.59 15.04
C GLY A 30 -1.12 8.67 15.82
N THR A 31 -2.42 8.82 15.65
CA THR A 31 -3.50 8.02 16.24
C THR A 31 -3.98 6.90 15.31
N ASP A 32 -3.87 7.10 14.00
CA ASP A 32 -4.39 6.20 12.98
C ASP A 32 -3.35 5.90 11.91
N ALA A 33 -3.48 4.74 11.28
CA ALA A 33 -2.64 4.35 10.15
C ALA A 33 -3.49 3.69 9.06
N ILE A 34 -3.38 4.21 7.84
CA ILE A 34 -4.05 3.66 6.68
C ILE A 34 -3.01 2.93 5.83
N LEU A 35 -3.24 1.64 5.61
CA LEU A 35 -2.42 0.81 4.74
C LEU A 35 -3.03 0.76 3.34
N TYR A 36 -2.26 1.16 2.34
CA TYR A 36 -2.53 0.92 0.93
C TYR A 36 -1.57 -0.15 0.40
N ARG A 37 -2.02 -0.98 -0.54
CA ARG A 37 -1.20 -2.02 -1.16
C ARG A 37 -1.41 -2.04 -2.67
N LYS A 38 -0.32 -2.03 -3.43
CA LYS A 38 -0.26 -2.39 -4.86
C LYS A 38 0.39 -3.76 -4.96
N VAL A 39 -0.26 -4.70 -5.62
CA VAL A 39 0.23 -6.06 -5.85
C VAL A 39 0.38 -6.28 -7.33
N GLU A 40 1.62 -6.42 -7.79
CA GLU A 40 2.00 -6.64 -9.18
C GLU A 40 2.45 -8.09 -9.32
N HIS A 41 1.62 -8.92 -9.94
CA HIS A 41 1.97 -10.30 -10.21
C HIS A 41 2.84 -10.43 -11.45
N SER A 42 3.78 -11.37 -11.43
CA SER A 42 4.67 -11.65 -12.57
C SER A 42 3.92 -12.11 -13.82
N TRP A 43 2.69 -12.62 -13.68
CA TRP A 43 1.82 -13.00 -14.78
C TRP A 43 1.03 -11.82 -15.40
N GLY A 44 1.22 -10.60 -14.88
CA GLY A 44 0.66 -9.36 -15.46
C GLY A 44 -0.52 -8.74 -14.71
N GLY A 45 -1.02 -9.37 -13.65
CA GLY A 45 -2.12 -8.82 -12.85
C GLY A 45 -1.66 -7.75 -11.87
N ILE A 46 -2.34 -6.60 -11.87
CA ILE A 46 -2.07 -5.51 -10.93
C ILE A 46 -3.34 -5.23 -10.12
N TYR A 47 -3.22 -5.26 -8.80
CA TYR A 47 -4.33 -5.07 -7.87
C TYR A 47 -4.00 -4.03 -6.82
N TYR A 48 -5.02 -3.27 -6.40
CA TYR A 48 -4.89 -2.19 -5.44
C TYR A 48 -5.84 -2.40 -4.26
N PHE A 49 -5.37 -2.11 -3.05
CA PHE A 49 -6.13 -2.31 -1.82
C PHE A 49 -5.95 -1.15 -0.84
N LYS A 50 -7.00 -0.85 -0.08
CA LYS A 50 -6.97 -0.03 1.15
C LYS A 50 -7.40 -0.91 2.32
N GLY A 51 -6.46 -1.24 3.20
CA GLY A 51 -6.67 -2.27 4.22
C GLY A 51 -7.03 -3.59 3.55
N THR A 52 -8.18 -4.17 3.89
CA THR A 52 -8.73 -5.40 3.29
C THR A 52 -9.59 -5.17 2.06
N ASN A 53 -9.95 -3.91 1.74
CA ASN A 53 -10.85 -3.60 0.65
C ASN A 53 -10.10 -3.41 -0.67
N SER A 54 -10.57 -4.04 -1.74
CA SER A 54 -10.10 -3.77 -3.10
C SER A 54 -10.54 -2.38 -3.56
N ILE A 55 -9.65 -1.66 -4.20
CA ILE A 55 -9.89 -0.31 -4.72
C ILE A 55 -9.40 -0.19 -6.16
N SER A 56 -9.88 0.83 -6.87
CA SER A 56 -9.41 1.13 -8.22
C SER A 56 -8.01 1.75 -8.20
N HIS A 57 -7.28 1.62 -9.31
CA HIS A 57 -5.98 2.27 -9.53
C HIS A 57 -6.04 3.78 -9.25
N THR A 58 -7.04 4.47 -9.80
CA THR A 58 -7.22 5.92 -9.62
C THR A 58 -7.35 6.30 -8.14
N PHE A 59 -8.10 5.51 -7.36
CA PHE A 59 -8.26 5.77 -5.93
C PHE A 59 -6.94 5.59 -5.19
N TYR A 60 -6.18 4.53 -5.53
CA TYR A 60 -4.87 4.29 -4.95
C TYR A 60 -3.91 5.45 -5.25
N PHE A 61 -3.81 5.87 -6.51
CA PHE A 61 -2.92 6.96 -6.93
C PHE A 61 -3.26 8.28 -6.23
N LEU A 62 -4.53 8.67 -6.21
CA LEU A 62 -4.97 9.92 -5.56
C LEU A 62 -4.66 9.97 -4.05
N ASN A 63 -4.60 8.80 -3.40
CA ASN A 63 -4.38 8.72 -1.95
C ASN A 63 -2.90 8.53 -1.57
N THR A 64 -2.08 7.96 -2.46
CA THR A 64 -0.69 7.58 -2.14
C THR A 64 0.35 8.40 -2.90
N GLY A 65 -0.02 8.99 -4.03
CA GLY A 65 0.88 9.63 -4.99
C GLY A 65 1.84 8.65 -5.68
N GLU A 66 1.70 7.35 -5.46
CA GLU A 66 2.54 6.30 -6.09
C GLU A 66 1.89 5.83 -7.39
N LEU A 67 2.66 5.84 -8.48
CA LEU A 67 2.31 5.31 -9.80
C LEU A 67 2.80 3.86 -9.96
#